data_AF-A0A915Z9U9-F1
#
_entry.id   AF-A0A915Z9U9-F1
#
_cell.length_a   1.000
_cell.length_b   1.000
_cell.length_c   1.000
_cell.angle_alpha   90.00
_cell.angle_beta   90.00
_cell.angle_gamma   90.00
#
_symmetry.space_group_name_H-M   'P 1'
#
loop_
_entity.id
_entity.type
_entity.pdbx_description
1 polymer ?
#
loop_
_entity_poly.entity_id
_entity_poly.type
_entity_poly.pdbx_seq_one_letter_code
_entity_poly.pdbx_strand_id
1 'polypeptide(L)'
;MKQVLLYQGTLITIDQISEPDILKDIVEHIYDIPQIRLQELLSNIDNNEIQEIWEVHYIMMTSSTAKPHYVAILADSTSFCTCMYIINQGMPCRHQYQVLLQSDKVLFHMGFIHTR
;
A
#
# COMPACT_ATOMS: atom_id res chain seq x y z
N MET A 1 -4.05 8.55 -13.96
CA MET A 1 -4.55 9.46 -12.90
C MET A 1 -6.00 9.23 -12.46
N LYS A 2 -6.95 8.76 -13.30
CA LYS A 2 -8.35 8.55 -12.86
C LYS A 2 -8.55 7.48 -11.76
N GLN A 3 -7.67 6.49 -11.66
CA GLN A 3 -7.84 5.38 -10.70
C GLN A 3 -7.46 5.73 -9.26
N VAL A 4 -6.59 6.72 -9.03
CA VAL A 4 -6.15 7.11 -7.67
C VAL A 4 -7.33 7.67 -6.86
N LEU A 5 -8.23 8.40 -7.52
CA LEU A 5 -9.47 8.94 -6.92
C LEU A 5 -10.46 7.87 -6.45
N LEU A 6 -10.20 6.59 -6.75
CA LEU A 6 -11.05 5.49 -6.31
C LEU A 6 -10.54 4.82 -5.03
N TYR A 7 -9.41 5.27 -4.49
CA TYR A 7 -8.85 4.76 -3.24
C TYR A 7 -8.86 5.86 -2.18
N GLN A 8 -9.06 5.44 -0.93
CA GLN A 8 -8.96 6.31 0.22
C GLN A 8 -7.93 5.72 1.17
N GLY A 9 -6.99 6.58 1.58
CA GLY A 9 -6.00 6.29 2.62
C GLY A 9 -6.44 6.86 3.96
N THR A 10 -6.25 6.09 5.02
CA THR A 10 -6.43 6.51 6.41
C THR A 10 -5.16 6.17 7.19
N LEU A 11 -4.62 7.13 7.93
CA LEU A 11 -3.47 6.90 8.81
C LEU A 11 -3.92 6.08 10.02
N ILE A 12 -3.23 4.98 10.32
CA ILE A 12 -3.57 4.05 11.40
C ILE A 12 -2.38 3.75 12.30
N THR A 13 -2.66 3.25 13.51
CA THR A 13 -1.62 2.69 14.38
C THR A 13 -1.52 1.17 14.20
N ILE A 14 -0.37 0.59 14.58
CA ILE A 14 -0.13 -0.86 14.49
C ILE A 14 -1.22 -1.67 15.21
N ASP A 15 -1.75 -1.16 16.31
CA ASP A 15 -2.78 -1.84 17.10
C ASP A 15 -4.15 -1.92 16.41
N GLN A 16 -4.38 -1.16 15.33
CA GLN A 16 -5.64 -1.11 14.59
C GLN A 16 -5.67 -2.08 13.40
N ILE A 17 -4.58 -2.79 13.13
CA ILE A 17 -4.44 -3.68 11.99
C ILE A 17 -5.31 -4.94 12.18
N SER A 18 -6.27 -5.14 11.29
CA SER A 18 -7.05 -6.38 11.17
C SER A 18 -6.74 -7.03 9.83
N GLU A 19 -5.90 -8.07 9.84
CA GLU A 19 -5.50 -8.80 8.62
C GLU A 19 -6.41 -10.01 8.39
N PRO A 20 -7.33 -9.97 7.41
CA PRO A 20 -8.17 -11.12 7.10
C PRO A 20 -7.41 -12.17 6.29
N ASP A 21 -7.62 -13.46 6.61
CA ASP A 21 -7.06 -14.61 5.87
C ASP A 21 -7.31 -14.49 4.36
N ILE A 22 -6.25 -14.46 3.54
CA ILE A 22 -6.29 -14.33 2.06
C ILE A 22 -7.30 -15.34 1.49
N LEU A 23 -8.50 -14.86 1.13
CA LEU A 23 -9.62 -15.70 0.71
C LEU A 23 -10.09 -15.24 -0.67
N LYS A 24 -10.44 -16.21 -1.53
CA LYS A 24 -10.90 -16.03 -2.91
C LYS A 24 -12.15 -15.13 -2.94
N ASP A 25 -11.97 -13.85 -3.24
CA ASP A 25 -13.07 -12.94 -3.55
C ASP A 25 -13.28 -12.84 -5.08
N ILE A 26 -14.40 -12.23 -5.48
CA ILE A 26 -14.98 -12.17 -6.84
C ILE A 26 -13.91 -11.92 -7.93
N VAL A 27 -14.02 -12.66 -9.04
CA VAL A 27 -13.03 -12.75 -10.15
C VAL A 27 -12.52 -11.40 -10.65
N GLU A 28 -13.36 -10.36 -10.60
CA GLU A 28 -13.05 -9.02 -11.11
C GLU A 28 -12.06 -8.21 -10.25
N HIS A 29 -11.75 -8.64 -9.01
CA HIS A 29 -10.85 -7.91 -8.10
C HIS A 29 -9.63 -8.72 -7.66
N ILE A 30 -9.38 -9.88 -8.27
CA ILE A 30 -8.23 -10.74 -7.92
C ILE A 30 -6.88 -10.01 -8.07
N TYR A 31 -6.77 -9.06 -9.01
CA TYR A 31 -5.55 -8.27 -9.21
C TYR A 31 -5.33 -7.18 -8.15
N ASP A 32 -6.29 -6.98 -7.24
CA ASP A 32 -6.25 -5.99 -6.17
C ASP A 32 -6.30 -6.60 -4.77
N ILE A 33 -5.68 -7.78 -4.61
CA ILE A 33 -5.56 -8.47 -3.33
C ILE A 33 -4.15 -8.24 -2.76
N PRO A 34 -4.00 -8.01 -1.43
CA PRO A 34 -2.71 -8.02 -0.78
C PRO A 34 -1.93 -9.31 -1.07
N GLN A 35 -0.67 -9.19 -1.48
CA GLN A 35 0.20 -10.33 -1.78
C GLN A 35 0.91 -10.87 -0.53
N ILE A 36 1.06 -10.04 0.50
CA ILE A 36 1.73 -10.36 1.75
C ILE A 36 0.99 -9.69 2.91
N ARG A 37 1.08 -10.27 4.11
CA ARG A 37 0.65 -9.62 5.35
C ARG A 37 1.57 -8.44 5.68
N LEU A 38 1.05 -7.38 6.29
CA LEU A 38 1.86 -6.24 6.72
C LEU A 38 2.89 -6.68 7.76
N GLN A 39 2.51 -7.57 8.68
CA GLN A 39 3.44 -8.11 9.68
C GLN A 39 4.60 -8.88 9.04
N GLU A 40 4.33 -9.66 8.01
CA GLU A 40 5.37 -10.40 7.27
C GLU A 40 6.25 -9.46 6.45
N LEU A 41 5.65 -8.44 5.80
CA LEU A 41 6.35 -7.42 5.03
C LEU A 41 7.34 -6.63 5.89
N LEU A 42 6.97 -6.33 7.13
CA LEU A 42 7.77 -5.54 8.07
C LEU A 42 8.59 -6.38 9.04
N SER A 43 8.59 -7.71 8.90
CA SER A 43 9.21 -8.64 9.86
C SER A 43 10.71 -8.43 10.12
N ASN A 44 11.42 -7.80 9.18
CA ASN A 44 12.85 -7.51 9.30
C ASN A 44 13.17 -6.02 9.46
N ILE A 45 12.15 -5.18 9.70
CA ILE A 45 12.28 -3.73 9.88
C ILE A 45 12.08 -3.41 11.36
N ASP A 46 12.95 -2.57 11.94
CA ASP A 46 12.76 -2.11 13.31
C ASP A 46 11.52 -1.20 13.38
N ASN A 47 10.68 -1.37 14.40
CA ASN A 47 9.51 -0.51 14.61
C ASN A 47 9.88 0.98 14.70
N ASN A 48 11.09 1.31 15.16
CA ASN A 48 11.59 2.68 15.22
C ASN A 48 11.88 3.28 13.82
N GLU A 49 12.06 2.43 12.81
CA GLU A 49 12.24 2.85 11.42
C GLU A 49 10.90 3.08 10.72
N ILE A 50 9.78 2.63 11.28
CA ILE A 50 8.44 2.84 10.71
C ILE A 50 7.93 4.23 11.13
N GLN A 51 7.71 5.10 10.17
CA GLN A 51 7.25 6.47 10.40
C GLN A 51 5.72 6.58 10.34
N GLU A 52 5.09 5.96 9.35
CA GLU A 52 3.64 6.00 9.15
C GLU A 52 3.14 4.67 8.60
N ILE A 53 1.91 4.29 8.97
CA ILE A 53 1.18 3.17 8.37
C ILE A 53 -0.17 3.68 7.90
N TRP A 54 -0.45 3.44 6.64
CA TRP A 54 -1.69 3.84 5.98
C TRP A 54 -2.49 2.61 5.59
N GLU A 55 -3.75 2.60 6.01
CA GLU A 55 -4.75 1.69 5.49
C GLU A 55 -5.36 2.30 4.22
N VAL A 56 -5.30 1.57 3.11
CA VAL A 56 -5.78 2.02 1.80
C VAL A 56 -6.84 1.07 1.30
N HIS A 57 -8.06 1.57 1.12
CA HIS A 57 -9.19 0.79 0.62
C HIS A 57 -9.81 1.40 -0.63
N TYR A 58 -10.47 0.57 -1.42
CA TYR A 58 -11.21 1.00 -2.61
C TYR A 58 -12.56 1.59 -2.18
N ILE A 59 -12.86 2.83 -2.58
CA ILE A 59 -14.02 3.63 -2.12
C ILE A 59 -15.35 3.00 -2.52
N MET A 60 -15.43 2.36 -3.69
CA MET A 60 -16.68 1.78 -4.21
C MET A 60 -17.01 0.42 -3.58
N MET A 61 -16.12 -0.13 -2.75
CA MET A 61 -16.30 -1.40 -2.08
C MET A 61 -16.98 -1.16 -0.73
N THR A 62 -18.32 -1.26 -0.73
CA THR A 62 -19.17 -1.14 0.46
C THR A 62 -19.39 -2.46 1.20
N SER A 63 -18.83 -3.56 0.69
CA SER A 63 -18.91 -4.88 1.31
C SER A 63 -17.78 -5.11 2.32
N SER A 64 -18.09 -5.80 3.41
CA SER A 64 -17.13 -6.29 4.41
C SER A 64 -16.06 -7.26 3.87
N THR A 65 -16.06 -7.53 2.55
CA THR A 65 -15.13 -8.42 1.86
C THR A 65 -13.92 -7.67 1.31
N ALA A 66 -14.00 -6.33 1.26
CA ALA A 66 -12.96 -5.49 0.71
C ALA A 66 -11.76 -5.37 1.64
N LYS A 67 -10.72 -6.12 1.31
CA LYS A 67 -9.50 -6.15 2.11
C LYS A 67 -8.68 -4.90 1.84
N PRO A 68 -8.34 -4.12 2.87
CA PRO A 68 -7.46 -2.99 2.69
C PRO A 68 -6.07 -3.46 2.29
N HIS A 69 -5.36 -2.59 1.56
CA HIS A 69 -3.92 -2.67 1.45
C HIS A 69 -3.30 -1.80 2.51
N TYR A 70 -2.14 -2.22 3.01
CA TYR A 70 -1.37 -1.39 3.92
C TYR A 70 -0.16 -0.83 3.19
N VAL A 71 0.16 0.43 3.49
CA VAL A 71 1.36 1.10 3.02
C VAL A 71 2.12 1.61 4.23
N ALA A 72 3.34 1.11 4.42
CA ALA A 72 4.25 1.59 5.45
C ALA A 72 5.23 2.59 4.83
N ILE A 73 5.47 3.71 5.51
CA ILE A 73 6.52 4.68 5.18
C ILE A 73 7.62 4.53 6.23
N LEU A 74 8.86 4.40 5.77
CA LEU A 74 10.03 4.30 6.65
C LEU A 74 10.69 5.66 6.86
N ALA A 75 11.56 5.73 7.88
CA ALA A 75 12.29 6.93 8.27
C ALA A 75 13.22 7.48 7.18
N ASP A 76 13.63 6.65 6.22
CA ASP A 76 14.40 7.05 5.03
C ASP A 76 13.50 7.51 3.86
N SER A 77 12.21 7.74 4.12
CA SER A 77 11.17 8.12 3.17
C SER A 77 10.81 7.05 2.13
N THR A 78 11.38 5.83 2.22
CA THR A 78 10.93 4.71 1.39
C THR A 78 9.53 4.24 1.80
N SER A 79 8.81 3.60 0.88
CA SER A 79 7.50 3.04 1.19
C SER A 79 7.33 1.63 0.65
N PHE A 80 6.67 0.79 1.44
CA PHE A 80 6.32 -0.58 1.09
C PHE A 80 4.82 -0.76 1.13
N CYS A 81 4.28 -1.54 0.20
CA CYS A 81 2.86 -1.86 0.15
C CYS A 81 2.65 -3.36 0.17
N THR A 82 1.61 -3.82 0.87
CA THR A 82 1.23 -5.24 0.95
C THR A 82 0.89 -5.86 -0.41
N CYS A 83 0.67 -5.06 -1.46
CA CYS A 83 0.57 -5.57 -2.83
C CYS A 83 1.91 -5.99 -3.47
N MET A 84 3.05 -5.75 -2.81
CA MET A 84 4.42 -6.10 -3.23
C MET A 84 4.89 -5.52 -4.58
N TYR A 85 4.14 -4.57 -5.17
CA TYR A 85 4.43 -4.10 -6.53
C TYR A 85 5.78 -3.38 -6.65
N ILE A 86 6.14 -2.53 -5.67
CA ILE A 86 7.44 -1.84 -5.66
C ILE A 86 8.60 -2.83 -5.58
N ILE A 87 8.47 -3.90 -4.81
CA ILE A 87 9.49 -4.95 -4.66
C ILE A 87 9.59 -5.79 -5.93
N ASN A 88 8.44 -6.20 -6.49
CA ASN A 88 8.40 -7.13 -7.61
C ASN A 88 8.62 -6.46 -8.98
N GLN A 89 8.28 -5.18 -9.12
CA GLN A 89 8.28 -4.45 -10.40
C GLN A 89 9.15 -3.17 -10.37
N GLY A 90 9.71 -2.79 -9.22
CA GLY A 90 10.54 -1.60 -9.09
C GLY A 90 9.79 -0.27 -9.26
N MET A 91 8.45 -0.27 -9.22
CA MET A 91 7.63 0.94 -9.38
C MET A 91 6.53 1.05 -8.32
N PRO A 92 6.16 2.27 -7.88
CA PRO A 92 5.10 2.46 -6.89
C PRO A 92 3.75 1.93 -7.41
N CYS A 93 2.96 1.32 -6.53
CA CYS A 93 1.60 0.91 -6.85
C CYS A 93 0.59 2.05 -6.72
N ARG A 94 -0.65 1.82 -7.17
CA ARG A 94 -1.78 2.75 -6.98
C ARG A 94 -2.04 3.11 -5.51
N HIS A 95 -1.80 2.20 -4.56
CA HIS A 95 -1.97 2.46 -3.13
C HIS A 95 -0.88 3.41 -2.60
N GLN A 96 0.38 3.22 -3.01
CA GLN A 96 1.47 4.13 -2.67
C GLN A 96 1.25 5.51 -3.29
N TYR A 97 0.73 5.59 -4.52
CA TYR A 97 0.35 6.86 -5.12
C TYR A 97 -0.76 7.57 -4.34
N GLN A 98 -1.74 6.85 -3.79
CA GLN A 98 -2.75 7.46 -2.92
C GLN A 98 -2.13 8.06 -1.65
N VAL A 99 -1.21 7.35 -1.01
CA VAL A 99 -0.51 7.83 0.18
C VAL A 99 0.42 9.00 -0.15
N LEU A 100 1.10 8.97 -1.29
CA LEU A 100 1.93 10.06 -1.81
C LEU A 100 1.17 11.38 -2.00
N LEU A 101 -0.14 11.32 -2.24
CA LEU A 101 -0.98 12.53 -2.34
C LEU A 101 -1.41 13.06 -0.96
N GLN A 102 -1.24 12.28 0.11
CA GLN A 102 -1.76 12.58 1.45
C GLN A 102 -0.66 12.83 2.48
N SER A 103 0.46 12.10 2.41
CA SER A 103 1.60 12.20 3.32
C SER A 103 2.73 13.03 2.72
N ASP A 104 3.33 13.89 3.54
CA ASP A 104 4.52 14.68 3.19
C ASP A 104 5.84 13.94 3.52
N LYS A 105 5.76 12.71 4.05
CA LYS A 105 6.92 11.93 4.53
C LYS A 105 7.50 10.99 3.50
N VAL A 106 6.70 10.59 2.51
CA VAL A 106 7.14 9.66 1.47
C VAL A 106 7.77 10.42 0.29
N LEU A 107 8.90 9.92 -0.17
CA LEU A 107 9.63 10.47 -1.31
C LEU A 107 9.78 9.38 -2.38
N PHE A 108 9.61 9.77 -3.64
CA PHE A 108 9.92 8.89 -4.76
C PHE A 108 10.56 9.70 -5.89
N HIS A 109 11.60 9.13 -6.48
CA HIS A 109 12.28 9.73 -7.62
C HIS A 109 11.65 9.22 -8.91
N MET A 110 11.17 10.14 -9.75
CA MET A 110 10.77 9.84 -11.13
C MET A 110 11.89 10.30 -12.07
N GLY A 111 12.55 9.35 -12.71
CA GLY A 111 13.53 9.61 -13.77
C GLY A 111 12.99 9.16 -15.12
N PHE A 112 13.17 9.97 -16.16
CA PHE A 112 12.93 9.54 -17.53
C PHE A 112 14.12 8.70 -18.01
N ILE A 113 13.87 7.47 -18.45
CA ILE A 113 14.87 6.69 -19.17
C ILE A 113 14.68 7.00 -20.66
N HIS A 114 15.61 7.78 -21.23
CA HIS A 114 15.62 8.01 -22.66
C HIS A 114 15.98 6.71 -23.38
N THR A 115 15.04 6.11 -24.10
CA THR A 115 15.34 5.03 -25.04
C THR A 115 16.09 5.62 -26.22
N ARG A 116 17.34 5.18 -26.41
CA ARG A 116 18.16 5.54 -27.58
C ARG A 116 17.54 5.02 -28.88
#